data_AF-A0AAN6VDK2-F1
#
_entry.id   AF-A0AAN6VDK2-F1
#
_cell.length_a   1.000
_cell.length_b   1.000
_cell.length_c   1.000
_cell.angle_alpha   90.00
_cell.angle_beta   90.00
_cell.angle_gamma   90.00
#
_symmetry.space_group_name_H-M   'P 1'
#
loop_
_entity.id
_entity.type
_entity.pdbx_description
1 polymer ?
#
loop_
_entity_poly.entity_id
_entity_poly.type
_entity_poly.pdbx_seq_one_letter_code
_entity_poly.pdbx_strand_id
1 'polypeptide(L)'
;MPSGFKKTGLFGGALVCELPGKFADVSTIREVPDNQEVYIDKDGFTSIIFDITQRVDAPGDGLERDGRALTIHLEDLVGDDADTVKVWNTTETQFSYLDDDTPAYTLIATQTPKRARRNDGDGDGDDDDDDDDDHGRRAAASAPDFTALILTLVRFEKEKTDMLITINVPHIKGEYDEDEIDLAMGKQGELIGDAVEYAARIWSTFEVKSWRLFDEV
;
A
#
# COMPACT_ATOMS: atom_id res chain seq x y z
N MET A 1 -2.35 -14.01 -22.17
CA MET A 1 -3.72 -13.91 -21.65
C MET A 1 -3.66 -12.83 -20.58
N PRO A 2 -4.46 -11.75 -20.63
CA PRO A 2 -4.53 -10.86 -19.48
C PRO A 2 -5.00 -11.71 -18.30
N SER A 3 -4.22 -11.75 -17.23
CA SER A 3 -4.47 -12.63 -16.09
C SER A 3 -5.79 -12.20 -15.45
N GLY A 4 -6.84 -13.02 -15.60
CA GLY A 4 -8.11 -12.78 -14.94
C GLY A 4 -7.96 -12.77 -13.42
N PHE A 5 -8.99 -12.28 -12.74
CA PHE A 5 -9.06 -12.32 -11.29
C PHE A 5 -9.36 -13.74 -10.79
N LYS A 6 -8.83 -14.09 -9.61
CA LYS A 6 -9.08 -15.36 -8.92
C LYS A 6 -9.65 -15.09 -7.54
N LYS A 7 -10.59 -15.93 -7.11
CA LYS A 7 -11.11 -15.92 -5.75
C LYS A 7 -10.03 -16.40 -4.78
N THR A 8 -9.74 -15.59 -3.77
CA THR A 8 -8.69 -15.79 -2.79
C THR A 8 -9.29 -15.74 -1.39
N GLY A 9 -9.09 -16.80 -0.60
CA GLY A 9 -9.38 -16.77 0.82
C GLY A 9 -8.23 -16.13 1.58
N LEU A 10 -8.54 -15.22 2.50
CA LEU A 10 -7.59 -14.55 3.38
C LEU A 10 -7.86 -15.00 4.82
N PHE A 11 -6.82 -15.04 5.66
CA PHE A 11 -6.91 -15.40 7.07
C PHE A 11 -7.62 -16.74 7.28
N GLY A 12 -7.09 -17.79 6.66
CA GLY A 12 -7.71 -19.13 6.70
C GLY A 12 -9.08 -19.22 6.02
N GLY A 13 -9.43 -18.25 5.17
CA GLY A 13 -10.72 -18.16 4.49
C GLY A 13 -11.82 -17.47 5.29
N ALA A 14 -11.48 -16.84 6.42
CA ALA A 14 -12.41 -16.02 7.18
C ALA A 14 -12.85 -14.76 6.42
N LEU A 15 -11.99 -14.27 5.52
CA LEU A 15 -12.35 -13.28 4.50
C LEU A 15 -12.11 -13.87 3.12
N VAL A 16 -12.82 -13.35 2.12
CA VAL A 16 -12.64 -13.75 0.73
C VAL A 16 -12.78 -12.55 -0.17
N CYS A 17 -11.90 -12.40 -1.16
CA CYS A 17 -12.04 -11.41 -2.23
C CYS A 17 -11.50 -11.98 -3.54
N GLU A 18 -11.52 -11.19 -4.61
CA GLU A 18 -10.82 -11.53 -5.83
C GLU A 18 -9.55 -10.70 -6.04
N LEU A 19 -8.43 -11.38 -6.31
CA LEU A 19 -7.13 -10.76 -6.60
C LEU A 19 -6.69 -11.08 -8.03
N PRO A 20 -5.82 -10.28 -8.66
CA PRO A 20 -5.32 -10.59 -9.99
C PRO A 20 -4.59 -11.94 -9.99
N GLY A 21 -4.83 -12.77 -11.01
CA GLY A 21 -4.35 -14.16 -11.04
C GLY A 21 -2.82 -14.30 -10.96
N LYS A 22 -2.10 -13.27 -11.44
CA LYS A 22 -0.64 -13.18 -11.45
C LYS A 22 -0.01 -12.99 -10.06
N PHE A 23 -0.76 -12.52 -9.06
CA PHE A 23 -0.23 -12.28 -7.73
C PHE A 23 0.07 -13.60 -6.98
N ALA A 24 1.24 -13.66 -6.37
CA ALA A 24 1.70 -14.73 -5.49
C ALA A 24 1.51 -14.37 -4.02
N ASP A 25 1.12 -15.34 -3.21
CA ASP A 25 1.09 -15.25 -1.75
C ASP A 25 2.51 -15.34 -1.19
N VAL A 26 2.92 -14.32 -0.44
CA VAL A 26 4.27 -14.18 0.12
C VAL A 26 4.49 -15.10 1.34
N SER A 27 3.43 -15.55 2.02
CA SER A 27 3.54 -16.50 3.14
C SER A 27 4.16 -17.84 2.73
N THR A 28 4.10 -18.16 1.44
CA THR A 28 4.66 -19.40 0.87
C THR A 28 6.19 -19.40 0.81
N ILE A 29 6.82 -18.24 0.93
CA ILE A 29 8.28 -18.06 0.82
C ILE A 29 8.93 -17.51 2.08
N ARG A 30 8.19 -16.77 2.91
CA ARG A 30 8.66 -16.20 4.18
C ARG A 30 7.51 -16.07 5.17
N GLU A 31 7.84 -15.97 6.45
CA GLU A 31 6.87 -15.68 7.49
C GLU A 31 6.30 -14.25 7.32
N VAL A 32 4.99 -14.15 7.50
CA VAL A 32 4.20 -12.91 7.49
C VAL A 32 3.45 -12.88 8.83
N PRO A 33 3.30 -11.71 9.48
CA PRO A 33 2.53 -11.62 10.73
C PRO A 33 1.12 -12.20 10.58
N ASP A 34 0.60 -12.82 11.65
CA ASP A 34 -0.71 -13.51 11.61
C ASP A 34 -1.88 -12.58 11.25
N ASN A 35 -1.76 -11.29 11.58
CA ASN A 35 -2.74 -10.26 11.26
C ASN A 35 -2.54 -9.63 9.87
N GLN A 36 -1.59 -10.14 9.08
CA GLN A 36 -1.28 -9.65 7.74
C GLN A 36 -1.35 -10.75 6.67
N GLU A 37 -1.77 -10.35 5.47
CA GLU A 37 -1.76 -11.18 4.26
C GLU A 37 -1.11 -10.36 3.13
N VAL A 38 -0.03 -10.88 2.54
CA VAL A 38 0.79 -10.13 1.57
C VAL A 38 0.84 -10.87 0.24
N TYR A 39 0.47 -10.16 -0.82
CA TYR A 39 0.50 -10.66 -2.19
C TYR A 39 1.39 -9.76 -3.05
N ILE A 40 2.20 -10.35 -3.93
CA ILE A 40 3.08 -9.61 -4.84
C ILE A 40 2.87 -10.04 -6.29
N ASP A 41 2.90 -9.08 -7.21
CA ASP A 41 2.92 -9.35 -8.65
C ASP A 41 4.20 -10.14 -8.99
N LYS A 42 4.06 -11.21 -9.78
CA LYS A 42 5.20 -12.01 -10.24
C LYS A 42 6.00 -11.33 -11.33
N ASP A 43 5.32 -10.48 -12.12
CA ASP A 43 5.87 -9.88 -13.33
C ASP A 43 6.18 -8.38 -13.12
N GLY A 44 5.98 -7.86 -11.91
CA GLY A 44 6.20 -6.46 -11.56
C GLY A 44 6.52 -6.28 -10.07
N PHE A 45 6.45 -5.04 -9.60
CA PHE A 45 6.78 -4.67 -8.22
C PHE A 45 5.56 -4.33 -7.35
N THR A 46 4.35 -4.44 -7.91
CA THR A 46 3.12 -4.12 -7.20
C THR A 46 2.83 -5.15 -6.10
N SER A 47 2.47 -4.68 -4.91
CA SER A 47 2.04 -5.54 -3.81
C SER A 47 0.66 -5.14 -3.29
N ILE A 48 -0.12 -6.12 -2.86
CA ILE A 48 -1.39 -5.94 -2.14
C ILE A 48 -1.22 -6.51 -0.74
N ILE A 49 -1.47 -5.69 0.27
CA ILE A 49 -1.35 -6.04 1.69
C ILE A 49 -2.71 -5.87 2.33
N PHE A 50 -3.16 -6.89 3.06
CA PHE A 50 -4.27 -6.79 3.99
C PHE A 50 -3.71 -6.81 5.40
N ASP A 51 -4.09 -5.86 6.24
CA ASP A 51 -3.64 -5.75 7.62
C ASP A 51 -4.82 -5.51 8.56
N ILE A 52 -4.93 -6.35 9.59
CA ILE A 52 -5.95 -6.25 10.62
C ILE A 52 -5.32 -5.56 11.82
N THR A 53 -5.81 -4.36 12.15
CA THR A 53 -5.27 -3.56 13.25
C THR A 53 -6.35 -3.26 14.28
N GLN A 54 -5.93 -2.89 15.49
CA GLN A 54 -6.84 -2.28 16.45
C GLN A 54 -7.42 -0.99 15.88
N ARG A 55 -8.69 -0.73 16.19
CA ARG A 55 -9.35 0.50 15.75
C ARG A 55 -8.68 1.71 16.37
N VAL A 56 -8.28 2.65 15.53
CA VAL A 56 -7.69 3.91 15.99
C VAL A 56 -8.75 4.77 16.67
N ASP A 57 -8.47 5.11 17.93
CA ASP A 57 -9.28 6.04 18.71
C ASP A 57 -8.83 7.49 18.45
N ALA A 58 -9.18 7.99 17.26
CA ALA A 58 -8.94 9.38 16.90
C ALA A 58 -9.96 10.31 17.60
N PRO A 59 -9.58 11.53 17.99
CA PRO A 59 -10.52 12.51 18.53
C PRO A 59 -11.57 12.93 17.47
N GLY A 60 -12.67 13.54 17.90
CA GLY A 60 -13.76 14.06 17.06
C GLY A 60 -14.89 13.07 16.80
N ASP A 61 -15.76 13.41 15.84
CA ASP A 61 -16.93 12.61 15.46
C ASP A 61 -17.03 12.38 13.94
N GLY A 62 -17.80 11.34 13.58
CA GLY A 62 -18.09 10.96 12.20
C GLY A 62 -16.89 11.03 11.25
N LEU A 63 -17.07 11.80 10.17
CA LEU A 63 -16.09 11.98 9.09
C LEU A 63 -14.75 12.57 9.58
N GLU A 64 -14.78 13.46 10.57
CA GLU A 64 -13.56 14.11 11.08
C GLU A 64 -12.68 13.11 11.83
N ARG A 65 -13.30 12.26 12.65
CA ARG A 65 -12.63 11.16 13.35
C ARG A 65 -12.07 10.14 12.38
N ASP A 66 -12.84 9.77 11.37
CA ASP A 66 -12.45 8.76 10.40
C ASP A 66 -11.30 9.25 9.50
N GLY A 67 -11.35 10.51 9.08
CA GLY A 67 -10.25 11.15 8.35
C GLY A 67 -8.95 11.19 9.15
N ARG A 68 -9.01 11.48 10.46
CA ARG A 68 -7.84 11.40 11.34
C ARG A 68 -7.32 9.99 11.52
N ALA A 69 -8.19 9.00 11.68
CA ALA A 69 -7.79 7.60 11.77
C ALA A 69 -7.05 7.17 10.49
N LEU A 70 -7.54 7.57 9.31
CA LEU A 70 -6.88 7.30 8.03
C LEU A 70 -5.50 7.97 7.94
N THR A 71 -5.36 9.21 8.41
CA THR A 71 -4.05 9.89 8.47
C THR A 71 -3.08 9.17 9.40
N ILE A 72 -3.52 8.75 10.59
CA ILE A 72 -2.69 8.01 11.56
C ILE A 72 -2.21 6.69 10.93
N HIS A 73 -3.11 5.93 10.31
CA HIS A 73 -2.75 4.69 9.61
C HIS A 73 -1.75 4.92 8.46
N LEU A 74 -1.92 6.01 7.71
CA LEU A 74 -0.96 6.37 6.66
C LEU A 74 0.42 6.71 7.25
N GLU A 75 0.48 7.48 8.33
CA GLU A 75 1.73 7.83 9.03
C GLU A 75 2.42 6.59 9.61
N ASP A 76 1.67 5.67 10.22
CA ASP A 76 2.19 4.41 10.74
C ASP A 76 2.73 3.50 9.61
N LEU A 77 2.05 3.46 8.46
CA LEU A 77 2.45 2.67 7.30
C LEU A 77 3.80 3.13 6.72
N VAL A 78 4.03 4.44 6.64
CA VAL A 78 5.24 5.03 6.04
C VAL A 78 6.35 5.32 7.05
N GLY A 79 6.01 5.34 8.35
CA GLY A 79 6.95 5.52 9.45
C GLY A 79 7.79 6.79 9.33
N ASP A 80 9.11 6.64 9.43
CA ASP A 80 10.08 7.74 9.41
C ASP A 80 10.08 8.56 8.10
N ASP A 81 9.43 8.06 7.05
CA ASP A 81 9.31 8.72 5.75
C ASP A 81 8.00 9.50 5.58
N ALA A 82 7.24 9.74 6.65
CA ALA A 82 5.97 10.48 6.60
C ALA A 82 6.08 11.88 5.97
N ASP A 83 7.21 12.56 6.14
CA ASP A 83 7.49 13.86 5.53
C ASP A 83 7.71 13.81 4.00
N THR A 84 7.86 12.62 3.44
CA THR A 84 8.01 12.38 1.99
C THR A 84 6.70 12.01 1.30
N VAL A 85 5.62 11.89 2.08
CA VAL A 85 4.31 11.50 1.59
C VAL A 85 3.53 12.71 1.09
N LYS A 86 2.93 12.55 -0.08
CA LYS A 86 1.95 13.50 -0.61
C LYS A 86 0.64 12.78 -0.88
N VAL A 87 -0.44 13.22 -0.21
CA VAL A 87 -1.80 12.76 -0.48
C VAL A 87 -2.38 13.56 -1.64
N TRP A 88 -2.94 12.86 -2.63
CA TRP A 88 -3.50 13.45 -3.84
C TRP A 88 -5.03 13.49 -3.81
N ASN A 89 -5.64 12.44 -3.25
CA ASN A 89 -7.08 12.31 -3.19
C ASN A 89 -7.47 11.44 -1.99
N THR A 90 -8.63 11.74 -1.40
CA THR A 90 -9.29 10.92 -0.37
C THR A 90 -10.78 10.86 -0.68
N THR A 91 -11.36 9.66 -0.70
CA THR A 91 -12.76 9.43 -1.05
C THR A 91 -13.41 8.40 -0.13
N GLU A 92 -14.70 8.58 0.17
CA GLU A 92 -15.54 7.51 0.72
C GLU A 92 -15.58 6.33 -0.25
N THR A 93 -15.53 5.12 0.29
CA THR A 93 -15.46 3.86 -0.47
C THR A 93 -16.60 2.95 -0.02
N GLN A 94 -17.23 2.27 -0.97
CA GLN A 94 -18.30 1.32 -0.68
C GLN A 94 -17.87 -0.09 -1.06
N PHE A 95 -18.22 -1.04 -0.20
CA PHE A 95 -17.99 -2.46 -0.42
C PHE A 95 -19.32 -3.14 -0.73
N SER A 96 -19.35 -3.98 -1.77
CA SER A 96 -20.62 -4.56 -2.25
C SER A 96 -21.25 -5.59 -1.32
N TYR A 97 -20.48 -6.13 -0.37
CA TYR A 97 -20.91 -7.18 0.57
C TYR A 97 -20.75 -6.78 2.04
N LEU A 98 -20.50 -5.50 2.33
CA LEU A 98 -20.57 -4.96 3.68
C LEU A 98 -21.87 -4.16 3.85
N ASP A 99 -22.25 -3.89 5.09
CA ASP A 99 -23.42 -3.05 5.37
C ASP A 99 -23.14 -1.61 4.88
N ASP A 100 -24.15 -0.93 4.32
CA ASP A 100 -24.03 0.43 3.75
C ASP A 100 -23.54 1.48 4.75
N ASP A 101 -23.68 1.21 6.06
CA ASP A 101 -23.22 2.07 7.15
C ASP A 101 -21.80 1.75 7.63
N THR A 102 -21.13 0.74 7.07
CA THR A 102 -19.74 0.40 7.39
C THR A 102 -18.81 1.49 6.85
N PRO A 103 -18.13 2.29 7.72
CA PRO A 103 -17.30 3.38 7.24
C PRO A 103 -16.07 2.84 6.52
N ALA A 104 -15.87 3.27 5.27
CA ALA A 104 -14.68 2.94 4.51
C ALA A 104 -14.22 4.11 3.65
N TYR A 105 -12.91 4.28 3.56
CA TYR A 105 -12.27 5.44 2.92
C TYR A 105 -11.02 4.98 2.19
N THR A 106 -10.80 5.52 1.00
CA THR A 106 -9.59 5.27 0.22
C THR A 106 -8.84 6.57 0.01
N LEU A 107 -7.53 6.55 0.20
CA LEU A 107 -6.65 7.60 -0.27
C LEU A 107 -5.66 7.10 -1.32
N ILE A 108 -5.25 8.03 -2.18
CA ILE A 108 -4.13 7.85 -3.11
C ILE A 108 -3.03 8.80 -2.68
N ALA A 109 -1.86 8.25 -2.35
CA ALA A 109 -0.68 9.00 -1.97
C ALA A 109 0.54 8.56 -2.77
N THR A 110 1.60 9.37 -2.75
CA THR A 110 2.92 8.99 -3.23
C THR A 110 3.95 9.19 -2.13
N GLN A 111 4.83 8.22 -1.93
CA GLN A 111 6.00 8.31 -1.06
C GLN A 111 7.25 8.38 -1.93
N THR A 112 8.13 9.36 -1.68
CA THR A 112 9.41 9.49 -2.39
C THR A 112 10.54 9.07 -1.47
N PRO A 113 11.35 8.05 -1.79
CA PRO A 113 12.44 7.62 -0.91
C PRO A 113 13.42 8.77 -0.60
N LYS A 114 13.82 8.90 0.67
CA LYS A 114 14.89 9.84 1.05
C LYS A 114 16.19 9.37 0.39
N ARG A 115 16.69 10.11 -0.59
CA ARG A 115 18.04 9.88 -1.11
C ARG A 115 19.01 10.04 0.06
N ALA A 116 19.76 8.98 0.38
CA ALA A 116 20.83 9.06 1.38
C ALA A 116 21.70 10.27 1.02
N ARG A 117 21.77 11.25 1.91
CA ARG A 117 22.70 12.37 1.75
C ARG A 117 24.08 11.73 1.65
N ARG A 118 24.70 11.81 0.47
CA ARG A 118 26.16 11.67 0.39
C ARG A 118 26.69 12.70 1.37
N ASN A 119 27.46 12.23 2.34
CA ASN A 119 28.15 13.08 3.28
C ASN A 119 29.24 13.78 2.47
N ASP A 120 28.88 14.81 1.70
CA ASP A 120 29.80 15.73 1.05
C ASP A 120 30.37 16.60 2.18
N GLY A 121 31.17 15.98 3.03
CA GLY A 121 31.96 16.65 4.03
C GLY A 121 33.09 17.37 3.32
N ASP A 122 33.05 18.70 3.38
CA ASP A 122 34.22 19.54 3.20
C ASP A 122 35.33 19.03 4.13
N GLY A 123 36.25 18.25 3.58
CA GLY A 123 37.43 17.71 4.25
C GLY A 123 38.58 17.71 3.26
N ASP A 124 39.37 18.77 3.27
CA ASP A 124 40.72 18.77 2.73
C ASP A 124 41.47 17.56 3.32
N GLY A 125 41.86 16.64 2.45
CA GLY A 125 42.58 15.43 2.83
C GLY A 125 42.96 14.67 1.57
N ASP A 126 44.11 15.04 1.00
CA ASP A 126 44.89 14.17 0.13
C ASP A 126 45.03 12.80 0.81
N ASP A 127 44.57 11.73 0.17
CA ASP A 127 45.21 10.41 0.22
C ASP A 127 44.57 9.51 -0.85
N ASP A 128 45.44 9.03 -1.73
CA ASP A 128 45.20 7.98 -2.72
C ASP A 128 44.67 6.71 -2.03
N ASP A 129 43.51 6.20 -2.47
CA ASP A 129 43.19 4.76 -2.42
C ASP A 129 42.04 4.47 -3.40
N ASP A 130 42.40 3.95 -4.57
CA ASP A 130 41.56 3.15 -5.45
C ASP A 130 41.19 1.85 -4.72
N ASP A 131 39.92 1.64 -4.35
CA ASP A 131 39.20 0.36 -4.51
C ASP A 131 37.75 0.41 -3.93
N ASP A 132 36.83 -0.15 -4.72
CA ASP A 132 35.52 -0.72 -4.32
C ASP A 132 34.27 0.18 -4.04
N ASP A 133 33.86 1.02 -5.00
CA ASP A 133 32.53 1.67 -5.03
C ASP A 133 31.54 1.17 -6.12
N ASP A 134 31.69 -0.07 -6.63
CA ASP A 134 30.73 -0.66 -7.60
C ASP A 134 29.44 -1.19 -6.93
N HIS A 135 29.49 -1.59 -5.66
CA HIS A 135 28.32 -2.12 -4.94
C HIS A 135 27.26 -1.05 -4.60
N GLY A 136 27.67 0.20 -4.38
CA GLY A 136 26.76 1.32 -4.08
C GLY A 136 25.99 1.84 -5.30
N ARG A 137 26.54 1.69 -6.51
CA ARG A 137 25.90 2.14 -7.76
C ARG A 137 24.79 1.20 -8.23
N ARG A 138 24.91 -0.10 -7.96
CA ARG A 138 23.91 -1.11 -8.35
C ARG A 138 22.64 -1.05 -7.48
N ALA A 139 22.75 -0.79 -6.17
CA ALA A 139 21.59 -0.69 -5.29
C ALA A 139 20.72 0.54 -5.58
N ALA A 140 21.32 1.62 -6.09
CA ALA A 140 20.59 2.83 -6.50
C ALA A 140 19.87 2.69 -7.86
N ALA A 141 20.20 1.66 -8.66
CA ALA A 141 19.65 1.48 -10.00
C ALA A 141 18.31 0.71 -10.03
N SER A 142 17.87 0.14 -8.90
CA SER A 142 16.63 -0.63 -8.78
C SER A 142 15.65 -0.10 -7.72
N ALA A 143 15.96 1.04 -7.10
CA ALA A 143 15.05 1.67 -6.15
C ALA A 143 13.99 2.49 -6.91
N PRO A 144 12.73 2.51 -6.46
CA PRO A 144 11.71 3.33 -7.09
C PRO A 144 12.02 4.82 -6.95
N ASP A 145 11.71 5.60 -7.99
CA ASP A 145 11.70 7.07 -7.92
C ASP A 145 10.64 7.55 -6.92
N PHE A 146 9.48 6.89 -6.92
CA PHE A 146 8.44 7.01 -5.91
C PHE A 146 7.59 5.74 -5.86
N THR A 147 6.86 5.54 -4.77
CA THR A 147 5.84 4.49 -4.64
C THR A 147 4.47 5.15 -4.53
N ALA A 148 3.56 4.84 -5.45
CA ALA A 148 2.16 5.21 -5.26
C ALA A 148 1.51 4.22 -4.28
N LEU A 149 0.71 4.75 -3.36
CA LEU A 149 0.03 4.03 -2.30
C LEU A 149 -1.48 4.23 -2.50
N ILE A 150 -2.21 3.14 -2.67
CA ILE A 150 -3.67 3.13 -2.57
C ILE A 150 -4.01 2.48 -1.25
N LEU A 151 -4.38 3.29 -0.26
CA LEU A 151 -4.72 2.83 1.08
C LEU A 151 -6.23 2.90 1.28
N THR A 152 -6.87 1.74 1.44
CA THR A 152 -8.28 1.63 1.85
C THR A 152 -8.35 1.29 3.33
N LEU A 153 -9.05 2.11 4.10
CA LEU A 153 -9.44 1.86 5.48
C LEU A 153 -10.89 1.36 5.51
N VAL A 154 -11.16 0.27 6.22
CA VAL A 154 -12.52 -0.19 6.56
C VAL A 154 -12.64 -0.27 8.08
N ARG A 155 -13.66 0.37 8.65
CA ARG A 155 -13.83 0.52 10.11
C ARG A 155 -14.91 -0.40 10.64
N PHE A 156 -14.51 -1.50 11.29
CA PHE A 156 -15.43 -2.43 11.95
C PHE A 156 -15.69 -1.98 13.39
N GLU A 157 -16.66 -1.08 13.57
CA GLU A 157 -16.89 -0.44 14.87
C GLU A 157 -17.32 -1.41 15.99
N LYS A 158 -18.11 -2.44 15.66
CA LYS A 158 -18.61 -3.41 16.64
C LYS A 158 -17.47 -4.29 17.16
N GLU A 159 -16.55 -4.62 16.26
CA GLU A 159 -15.38 -5.46 16.49
C GLU A 159 -14.19 -4.67 17.04
N LYS A 160 -14.25 -3.34 17.04
CA LYS A 160 -13.14 -2.44 17.42
C LYS A 160 -11.87 -2.71 16.60
N THR A 161 -12.07 -2.96 15.32
CA THR A 161 -11.00 -3.26 14.37
C THR A 161 -11.01 -2.24 13.23
N ASP A 162 -9.82 -1.86 12.77
CA ASP A 162 -9.63 -1.24 11.47
C ASP A 162 -8.97 -2.28 10.55
N MET A 163 -9.46 -2.39 9.31
CA MET A 163 -8.87 -3.23 8.26
C MET A 163 -8.25 -2.31 7.22
N LEU A 164 -6.96 -2.50 6.95
CA LEU A 164 -6.22 -1.77 5.95
C LEU A 164 -6.00 -2.66 4.72
N ILE A 165 -6.30 -2.12 3.55
CA ILE A 165 -5.97 -2.73 2.26
C ILE A 165 -5.05 -1.75 1.53
N THR A 166 -3.78 -2.11 1.42
CA THR A 166 -2.75 -1.25 0.83
C THR A 166 -2.26 -1.86 -0.47
N ILE A 167 -2.34 -1.09 -1.56
CA ILE A 167 -1.70 -1.44 -2.84
C ILE A 167 -0.50 -0.52 -3.03
N ASN A 168 0.70 -1.10 -2.99
CA ASN A 168 1.95 -0.39 -3.27
C ASN A 168 2.28 -0.55 -4.75
N VAL A 169 2.55 0.56 -5.43
CA VAL A 169 2.89 0.60 -6.85
C VAL A 169 4.22 1.35 -7.02
N PRO A 170 5.36 0.65 -6.90
CA PRO A 170 6.68 1.24 -7.10
C PRO A 170 6.86 1.68 -8.56
N HIS A 171 7.30 2.91 -8.76
CA HIS A 171 7.64 3.46 -10.07
C HIS A 171 9.15 3.57 -10.18
N ILE A 172 9.77 2.67 -10.94
CA ILE A 172 11.23 2.61 -11.10
C ILE A 172 11.62 3.32 -12.40
N LYS A 173 12.67 4.15 -12.33
CA LYS A 173 13.14 4.93 -13.47
C LYS A 173 13.34 4.07 -14.72
N GLY A 174 12.66 4.45 -15.81
CA GLY A 174 12.76 3.76 -17.10
C GLY A 174 11.83 2.56 -17.27
N GLU A 175 11.05 2.20 -16.24
CA GLU A 175 9.99 1.18 -16.33
C GLU A 175 8.58 1.78 -16.46
N TYR A 176 8.46 3.11 -16.42
CA TYR A 176 7.21 3.85 -16.61
C TYR A 176 7.43 5.10 -17.47
N ASP A 177 6.36 5.60 -18.09
CA ASP A 177 6.37 6.86 -18.82
C ASP A 177 6.06 8.03 -17.86
N GLU A 178 7.07 8.88 -17.61
CA GLU A 178 6.93 10.06 -16.74
C GLU A 178 5.89 11.05 -17.27
N ASP A 179 5.68 11.15 -18.59
CA ASP A 179 4.73 12.09 -19.20
C ASP A 179 3.26 11.66 -19.03
N GLU A 180 3.04 10.39 -18.70
CA GLU A 180 1.73 9.82 -18.41
C GLU A 180 1.30 9.97 -16.95
N ILE A 181 2.18 10.49 -16.09
CA ILE A 181 1.94 10.63 -14.65
C ILE A 181 1.86 12.10 -14.26
N ASP A 182 0.64 12.55 -13.98
CA ASP A 182 0.34 13.84 -13.36
C ASP A 182 -0.89 13.67 -12.47
N LEU A 183 -0.65 13.25 -11.23
CA LEU A 183 -1.70 13.00 -10.25
C LEU A 183 -2.49 14.27 -9.87
N ALA A 184 -1.91 15.47 -10.02
CA ALA A 184 -2.64 16.73 -9.83
C ALA A 184 -3.67 16.96 -10.94
N MET A 185 -3.34 16.58 -12.17
CA MET A 185 -4.23 16.67 -13.32
C MET A 185 -5.06 15.39 -13.56
N GLY A 186 -4.96 14.40 -12.68
CA GLY A 186 -5.67 13.13 -12.76
C GLY A 186 -5.11 12.14 -13.79
N LYS A 187 -3.91 12.39 -14.33
CA LYS A 187 -3.18 11.44 -15.17
C LYS A 187 -2.43 10.45 -14.28
N GLN A 188 -2.83 9.19 -14.31
CA GLN A 188 -2.35 8.18 -13.36
C GLN A 188 -1.32 7.22 -14.00
N GLY A 189 -1.17 7.21 -15.32
CA GLY A 189 -0.40 6.20 -16.04
C GLY A 189 -1.03 4.80 -15.91
N GLU A 190 -0.43 3.83 -16.61
CA GLU A 190 -0.93 2.43 -16.64
C GLU A 190 -0.84 1.77 -15.25
N LEU A 191 0.30 1.89 -14.56
CA LEU A 191 0.54 1.17 -13.31
C LEU A 191 -0.42 1.56 -12.17
N ILE A 192 -0.70 2.85 -12.00
CA ILE A 192 -1.66 3.31 -10.98
C ILE A 192 -3.09 3.00 -11.44
N GLY A 193 -3.39 3.10 -12.73
CA GLY A 193 -4.69 2.71 -13.29
C GLY A 193 -5.02 1.24 -12.98
N ASP A 194 -4.09 0.33 -13.27
CA ASP A 194 -4.17 -1.09 -12.92
C ASP A 194 -4.42 -1.29 -11.42
N ALA A 195 -3.69 -0.59 -10.57
CA ALA A 195 -3.85 -0.70 -9.12
C ALA A 195 -5.22 -0.21 -8.63
N VAL A 196 -5.77 0.85 -9.24
CA VAL A 196 -7.14 1.30 -8.98
C VAL A 196 -8.16 0.25 -9.41
N GLU A 197 -7.95 -0.43 -10.55
CA GLU A 197 -8.81 -1.56 -10.96
C GLU A 197 -8.73 -2.73 -9.98
N TYR A 198 -7.53 -3.02 -9.44
CA TYR A 198 -7.34 -4.07 -8.44
C TYR A 198 -8.10 -3.71 -7.15
N ALA A 199 -7.99 -2.48 -6.67
CA ALA A 199 -8.71 -1.99 -5.50
C ALA A 199 -10.23 -2.07 -5.70
N ALA A 200 -10.73 -1.58 -6.84
CA ALA A 200 -12.15 -1.65 -7.19
C ALA A 200 -12.68 -3.10 -7.23
N ARG A 201 -11.88 -4.03 -7.77
CA ARG A 201 -12.25 -5.44 -7.76
C ARG A 201 -12.33 -5.99 -6.35
N ILE A 202 -11.37 -5.67 -5.48
CA ILE A 202 -11.40 -6.06 -4.08
C ILE A 202 -12.67 -5.52 -3.41
N TRP A 203 -12.97 -4.23 -3.52
CA TRP A 203 -14.17 -3.64 -2.89
C TRP A 203 -15.48 -4.30 -3.34
N SER A 204 -15.56 -4.66 -4.63
CA SER A 204 -16.74 -5.32 -5.20
C SER A 204 -16.89 -6.80 -4.87
N THR A 205 -15.85 -7.45 -4.30
CA THR A 205 -15.82 -8.92 -4.09
C THR A 205 -15.42 -9.34 -2.68
N PHE A 206 -15.01 -8.39 -1.84
CA PHE A 206 -14.60 -8.64 -0.46
C PHE A 206 -15.82 -9.02 0.38
N GLU A 207 -15.78 -10.23 0.94
CA GLU A 207 -16.83 -10.85 1.73
C GLU A 207 -16.26 -11.32 3.08
N VAL A 208 -16.90 -10.94 4.19
CA VAL A 208 -16.60 -11.49 5.51
C VAL A 208 -17.34 -12.82 5.67
N LYS A 209 -16.60 -13.94 5.76
CA LYS A 209 -17.15 -15.28 5.98
C LYS A 209 -17.24 -15.64 7.45
N SER A 210 -16.36 -15.10 8.28
CA SER A 210 -16.33 -15.33 9.72
C SER A 210 -15.93 -14.07 10.48
N TRP A 211 -16.89 -13.44 11.14
CA TRP A 211 -16.66 -12.28 12.01
C TRP A 211 -15.83 -12.61 13.26
N ARG A 212 -15.71 -13.88 13.64
CA ARG A 212 -14.84 -14.33 14.74
C ARG A 212 -13.37 -14.02 14.51
N LEU A 213 -12.97 -13.76 13.26
CA LEU A 213 -11.62 -13.33 12.93
C LEU A 213 -11.19 -12.11 13.75
N PHE A 214 -12.13 -11.21 14.05
CA PHE A 214 -11.84 -9.95 14.72
C PHE A 214 -11.86 -10.06 16.26
N ASP A 215 -12.22 -11.21 16.82
CA ASP A 215 -12.19 -11.43 18.28
C ASP A 215 -10.74 -11.59 18.82
N GLU A 216 -9.76 -11.74 17.93
CA GLU A 216 -8.36 -12.06 18.25
C GLU A 216 -7.42 -10.84 18.27
N VAL A 217 -7.96 -9.63 18.05
CA VAL A 217 -7.21 -8.35 17.85
C VAL A 217 -7.24 -7.44 19.08
#